data_AF-A0A0B7C4X4-F1
#
_entry.id   AF-A0A0B7C4X4-F1
#
_cell.length_a   1.000
_cell.length_b   1.000
_cell.length_c   1.000
_cell.angle_alpha   90.00
_cell.angle_beta   90.00
_cell.angle_gamma   90.00
#
_symmetry.space_group_name_H-M   'P 1'
#
loop_
_entity.id
_entity.type
_entity.pdbx_description
1 polymer ?
#
loop_
_entity_poly.entity_id
_entity_poly.type
_entity_poly.pdbx_seq_one_letter_code
_entity_poly.pdbx_strand_id
1 'polypeptide(L)'
;GVPCRLVHGSVKHKLAWDTPPDQVSFDPVLVTLAEGLKETVHPYTFISYMGFRELLDTQGASQKAIPLLPKLAPPIRAALSHPDSA
;
A
#
# COMPACT_ATOMS: atom_id res chain seq x y z
N GLY A 1 9.11 7.12 -2.55
CA GLY A 1 8.45 6.25 -3.54
C GLY A 1 8.35 4.84 -2.98
N VAL A 2 7.42 4.03 -3.46
CA VAL A 2 7.26 2.63 -3.02
C VAL A 2 8.31 1.76 -3.74
N PRO A 3 9.15 0.98 -3.04
CA PRO A 3 10.24 0.19 -3.64
C PRO A 3 9.72 -1.10 -4.26
N CYS A 4 8.86 -0.97 -5.27
CA CYS A 4 8.27 -2.08 -5.99
C CYS A 4 8.03 -1.73 -7.46
N ARG A 5 7.89 -2.77 -8.29
CA ARG A 5 7.48 -2.67 -9.69
C ARG A 5 6.25 -3.53 -9.93
N LEU A 6 5.35 -3.05 -10.78
CA LEU A 6 4.26 -3.84 -11.32
C LEU A 6 4.82 -4.85 -12.31
N VAL A 7 4.53 -6.14 -12.11
CA VAL A 7 4.85 -7.21 -13.06
C VAL A 7 3.57 -7.70 -13.70
N HIS A 8 3.48 -7.56 -15.02
CA HIS A 8 2.39 -8.11 -15.83
C HIS A 8 2.64 -9.60 -16.07
N GLY A 9 2.11 -10.45 -15.17
CA GLY A 9 2.07 -11.89 -15.40
C GLY A 9 0.98 -12.28 -16.40
N SER A 10 1.09 -13.46 -17.00
CA SER A 10 0.16 -13.97 -18.02
C SER A 10 -1.27 -14.21 -17.52
N VAL A 11 -1.49 -14.26 -16.20
CA VAL A 11 -2.80 -14.57 -15.56
C VAL A 11 -3.16 -13.59 -14.44
N LYS A 12 -2.18 -13.14 -13.65
CA LYS A 12 -2.39 -12.16 -12.57
C LYS A 12 -1.24 -11.17 -12.53
N HIS A 13 -1.58 -9.90 -12.33
CA HIS A 13 -0.61 -8.86 -11.99
C HIS A 13 -0.08 -9.11 -10.57
N LYS A 14 1.21 -8.85 -10.35
CA LYS A 14 1.87 -8.97 -9.04
C LYS A 14 2.79 -7.78 -8.81
N LEU A 15 3.10 -7.50 -7.55
CA LEU A 15 4.20 -6.61 -7.20
C LEU A 15 5.50 -7.41 -7.08
N ALA A 16 6.56 -6.88 -7.67
CA ALA A 16 7.92 -7.30 -7.40
C ALA A 16 8.58 -6.23 -6.53
N TRP A 17 8.86 -6.56 -5.28
CA TRP A 17 9.54 -5.65 -4.36
C TRP A 17 11.05 -5.66 -4.59
N ASP A 18 11.69 -4.51 -4.45
CA ASP A 18 13.15 -4.40 -4.52
C ASP A 18 13.83 -5.05 -3.30
N THR A 19 13.11 -5.12 -2.18
CA THR A 19 13.51 -5.74 -0.92
C THR A 19 12.34 -6.57 -0.39
N PRO A 20 12.57 -7.73 0.28
CA PRO A 20 11.49 -8.49 0.90
C PRO A 20 10.52 -7.62 1.72
N PRO A 21 9.19 -7.78 1.58
CA PRO A 21 8.21 -6.92 2.26
C PRO A 21 8.39 -6.81 3.78
N ASP A 22 8.84 -7.89 4.42
CA ASP A 22 9.14 -7.98 5.86
C ASP A 22 10.35 -7.12 6.27
N GLN A 23 11.21 -6.72 5.34
CA GLN A 23 12.36 -5.87 5.57
C GLN A 23 12.13 -4.41 5.13
N VAL A 24 10.97 -4.12 4.51
CA VAL A 24 10.61 -2.75 4.13
C VAL A 24 10.33 -1.90 5.38
N SER A 25 10.85 -0.67 5.37
CA SER A 25 10.49 0.34 6.37
C SER A 25 9.07 0.84 6.13
N PHE A 26 8.19 0.69 7.12
CA PHE A 26 6.79 1.13 6.98
C PHE A 26 6.67 2.66 6.93
N ASP A 27 7.60 3.40 7.53
CA ASP A 27 7.70 4.85 7.35
C ASP A 27 8.82 5.14 6.34
N PRO A 28 8.54 5.83 5.21
CA PRO A 28 7.25 6.40 4.81
C PRO A 28 6.36 5.47 3.98
N VAL A 29 6.81 4.26 3.64
CA VAL A 29 6.23 3.45 2.55
C VAL A 29 4.75 3.11 2.77
N LEU A 30 4.36 2.64 3.96
CA LEU A 30 2.97 2.29 4.27
C LEU A 30 2.06 3.52 4.24
N VAL A 31 2.57 4.68 4.66
CA VAL A 31 1.82 5.96 4.62
C VAL A 31 1.61 6.39 3.17
N THR A 32 2.65 6.33 2.32
CA THR A 32 2.54 6.63 0.89
C THR A 32 1.53 5.71 0.20
N LEU A 33 1.52 4.41 0.54
CA LEU A 33 0.54 3.46 0.02
C LEU A 33 -0.89 3.79 0.49
N ALA A 34 -1.06 4.21 1.74
CA ALA A 34 -2.35 4.63 2.27
C ALA A 34 -2.90 5.88 1.55
N GLU A 35 -2.05 6.87 1.30
CA GLU A 35 -2.40 8.08 0.55
C GLU A 35 -2.88 7.76 -0.86
N GLY A 36 -2.30 6.73 -1.48
CA GLY A 36 -2.66 6.27 -2.82
C GLY A 36 -3.89 5.36 -2.88
N LEU A 37 -4.55 5.04 -1.75
CA LEU A 37 -5.78 4.22 -1.76
C LEU A 37 -6.97 4.94 -2.42
N LYS A 38 -6.91 6.28 -2.52
CA LYS A 38 -7.90 7.09 -3.23
C LYS A 38 -7.66 7.17 -4.75
N GLU A 39 -6.53 6.66 -5.24
CA GLU A 39 -6.21 6.74 -6.66
C GLU A 39 -7.23 5.95 -7.48
N THR A 40 -7.54 6.41 -8.68
CA THR A 40 -8.52 5.79 -9.59
C THR A 40 -7.90 5.35 -10.92
N VAL A 41 -6.61 5.64 -11.13
CA VAL A 41 -5.90 5.39 -12.39
C VAL A 41 -4.91 4.23 -12.24
N HIS A 42 -4.92 3.28 -13.18
CA HIS A 42 -3.91 2.22 -13.28
C HIS A 42 -2.56 2.81 -13.72
N PRO A 43 -1.41 2.41 -13.14
CA PRO A 43 -1.21 1.31 -12.19
C PRO A 43 -1.32 1.69 -10.71
N TYR A 44 -1.56 2.96 -10.39
CA TYR A 44 -1.51 3.48 -9.01
C TYR A 44 -2.55 2.82 -8.10
N THR A 45 -3.78 2.60 -8.58
CA THR A 45 -4.81 1.83 -7.86
C THR A 45 -4.29 0.48 -7.39
N PHE A 46 -3.70 -0.29 -8.32
CA PHE A 46 -3.19 -1.62 -8.05
C PHE A 46 -1.99 -1.61 -7.11
N ILE A 47 -1.01 -0.73 -7.37
CA ILE A 47 0.21 -0.62 -6.55
C ILE A 47 -0.14 -0.23 -5.12
N SER A 48 -1.00 0.78 -4.94
CA SER A 48 -1.43 1.24 -3.62
C SER A 48 -2.17 0.15 -2.86
N TYR A 49 -3.18 -0.48 -3.49
CA TYR A 49 -3.96 -1.53 -2.83
C TYR A 49 -3.12 -2.77 -2.50
N MET A 50 -2.42 -3.33 -3.48
CA MET A 50 -1.63 -4.55 -3.28
C MET A 50 -0.45 -4.30 -2.35
N GLY A 51 0.24 -3.16 -2.50
CA GLY A 51 1.38 -2.85 -1.66
C GLY A 51 0.98 -2.64 -0.20
N PHE A 52 -0.13 -1.92 0.03
CA PHE A 52 -0.66 -1.71 1.37
C PHE A 52 -1.02 -3.04 2.05
N ARG A 53 -1.68 -3.94 1.30
CA ARG A 53 -2.04 -5.27 1.77
C ARG A 53 -0.81 -6.14 2.06
N GLU A 54 0.10 -6.27 1.10
CA GLU A 54 1.27 -7.15 1.23
C GLU A 54 2.18 -6.74 2.38
N LEU A 55 2.34 -5.44 2.66
CA LEU A 55 3.07 -4.98 3.84
C LEU A 55 2.35 -5.39 5.14
N LEU A 56 1.03 -5.20 5.22
CA LEU A 56 0.26 -5.54 6.42
C LEU A 56 0.12 -7.05 6.65
N ASP A 57 0.28 -7.87 5.61
CA ASP A 57 0.29 -9.33 5.69
C ASP A 57 1.67 -9.90 6.16
N THR A 58 2.69 -9.05 6.36
CA THR A 58 4.01 -9.50 6.84
C THR A 58 4.04 -9.83 8.34
N GLN A 59 4.95 -10.72 8.74
CA GLN A 59 5.19 -10.99 10.14
C GLN A 59 5.69 -9.74 10.86
N GLY A 60 5.06 -9.39 11.98
CA GLY A 60 5.42 -8.21 12.75
C GLY A 60 4.83 -6.89 12.21
N ALA A 61 3.95 -6.95 11.20
CA ALA A 61 3.33 -5.77 10.61
C ALA A 61 2.63 -4.88 11.66
N SER A 62 1.93 -5.47 12.62
CA SER A 62 1.24 -4.72 13.69
C SER A 62 2.21 -3.84 14.50
N GLN A 63 3.36 -4.38 14.90
CA GLN A 63 4.38 -3.66 15.67
C GLN A 63 4.94 -2.48 14.88
N LYS A 64 5.03 -2.61 13.55
CA LYS A 64 5.50 -1.54 12.65
C LYS A 64 4.41 -0.53 12.29
N ALA A 65 3.14 -0.97 12.18
CA ALA A 65 2.02 -0.14 11.76
C ALA A 65 1.39 0.66 12.90
N ILE A 66 1.32 0.11 14.12
CA ILE A 66 0.71 0.78 15.29
C ILE A 66 1.28 2.19 15.52
N PRO A 67 2.62 2.42 15.51
CA PRO A 67 3.19 3.76 15.66
C PRO A 67 2.78 4.74 14.55
N LEU A 68 2.34 4.24 13.39
CA LEU A 68 1.96 5.03 12.24
C LEU A 68 0.46 5.30 12.16
N LEU A 69 -0.38 4.73 13.03
CA LEU A 69 -1.82 4.93 13.02
C LEU A 69 -2.25 6.42 12.94
N PRO A 70 -1.60 7.37 13.64
CA PRO A 70 -1.94 8.79 13.49
C PRO A 70 -1.74 9.34 12.07
N LYS A 71 -0.74 8.82 11.34
CA LYS A 71 -0.44 9.17 9.95
C LYS A 71 -1.31 8.41 8.95
N LEU A 72 -1.73 7.19 9.28
CA LEU A 72 -2.55 6.33 8.43
C LEU A 72 -4.04 6.69 8.47
N ALA A 73 -4.55 7.15 9.62
CA ALA A 73 -5.98 7.42 9.77
C ALA A 73 -6.51 8.50 8.80
N PRO A 74 -5.84 9.65 8.56
CA PRO A 74 -6.31 10.63 7.58
C PRO A 74 -6.43 10.10 6.14
N PRO A 75 -5.41 9.50 5.50
CA PRO A 75 -5.53 9.01 4.13
C PRO A 75 -6.54 7.86 3.98
N ILE A 76 -6.65 6.97 4.96
CA ILE A 76 -7.68 5.91 4.94
C ILE A 76 -9.08 6.51 4.98
N ARG A 77 -9.34 7.49 5.86
CA ARG A 77 -10.62 8.20 5.88
C ARG A 77 -10.91 8.91 4.55
N ALA A 78 -9.89 9.54 3.96
CA ALA A 78 -10.04 10.21 2.67
C ALA A 78 -10.40 9.23 1.55
N ALA A 79 -9.79 8.05 1.53
CA ALA A 79 -10.12 6.99 0.57
C ALA A 79 -11.56 6.46 0.77
N LEU A 80 -11.99 6.22 2.01
CA LEU A 80 -13.35 5.75 2.31
C LEU A 80 -14.44 6.79 2.04
N SER A 81 -14.12 8.07 2.19
CA SER A 81 -15.02 9.18 1.87
C SER A 81 -15.01 9.55 0.38
N HIS A 82 -14.21 8.87 -0.45
CA HIS A 82 -14.11 9.18 -1.86
C HIS A 82 -15.40 8.75 -2.58
N PRO A 83 -16.09 9.67 -3.29
CA PRO A 83 -17.40 9.41 -3.88
C PRO A 83 -17.38 8.36 -5.00
N ASP A 84 -16.19 8.01 -5.49
CA ASP A 84 -15.96 7.02 -6.54
C ASP A 84 -15.92 5.57 -6.01
N SER A 85 -16.85 5.26 -5.09
CA SER A 85 -17.03 3.94 -4.50
C SER A 85 -18.32 3.29 -5.02
N ALA A 86 -18.44 3.13 -6.34
CA ALA A 86 -19.40 2.24 -7.01
C ALA A 86 -18.95 1.91 -8.44
#